data_AF-W4S390-F1
#
_entry.id   AF-W4S390-F1
#
_cell.length_a   1.000
_cell.length_b   1.000
_cell.length_c   1.000
_cell.angle_alpha   90.00
_cell.angle_beta   90.00
_cell.angle_gamma   90.00
#
_symmetry.space_group_name_H-M   'P 1'
#
loop_
_entity.id
_entity.type
_entity.pdbx_description
1 polymer ?
#
loop_
_entity_poly.entity_id
_entity_poly.type
_entity_poly.pdbx_seq_one_letter_code
_entity_poly.pdbx_strand_id
1 'polypeptide(L)'
;MSVVQVSWRNNAPSAEDPDHDVYIFSIDVDSPTPFWFEQSIRGGHAERGGCSMLALHELEAWPGGWRADVTKAGCAWVIPLLEDALRNGDARTAIDAILARVNAPA
;
A
#
# COMPACT_ATOMS: atom_id res chain seq x y z
N MET A 1 -4.69 16.52 -4.64
CA MET A 1 -3.94 15.26 -4.69
C MET A 1 -2.86 15.35 -3.65
N SER A 2 -3.13 14.73 -2.51
CA SER A 2 -2.28 14.78 -1.33
C SER A 2 -1.87 13.35 -1.03
N VAL A 3 -0.87 12.87 -1.78
CA VAL A 3 -0.36 11.52 -1.64
C VAL A 3 0.66 11.47 -0.52
N VAL A 4 0.43 10.59 0.44
CA VAL A 4 1.35 10.28 1.52
C VAL A 4 1.89 8.87 1.31
N GLN A 5 3.19 8.74 1.09
CA GLN A 5 3.84 7.44 1.10
C GLN A 5 3.88 6.94 2.55
N VAL A 6 3.17 5.83 2.81
CA VAL A 6 3.09 5.23 4.14
C VAL A 6 4.33 4.37 4.40
N SER A 7 4.74 3.60 3.39
CA SER A 7 5.94 2.78 3.47
C SER A 7 6.46 2.44 2.09
N TRP A 8 7.77 2.21 2.04
CA TRP A 8 8.51 1.78 0.87
C TRP A 8 9.56 0.77 1.31
N ARG A 9 9.65 -0.36 0.60
CA ARG A 9 10.64 -1.39 0.92
C ARG A 9 11.10 -2.12 -0.34
N ASN A 10 12.41 -2.19 -0.51
CA ASN A 10 13.04 -3.13 -1.43
C ASN A 10 13.10 -4.52 -0.77
N ASN A 11 12.52 -5.52 -1.43
CA ASN A 11 12.52 -6.93 -1.02
C ASN A 11 13.54 -7.77 -1.79
N ALA A 12 14.38 -7.15 -2.60
CA ALA A 12 15.50 -7.81 -3.24
C ALA A 12 16.52 -8.33 -2.19
N PRO A 13 17.16 -9.49 -2.43
CA PRO A 13 16.96 -10.36 -3.60
C PRO A 13 15.63 -11.10 -3.54
N SER A 14 14.90 -11.14 -4.66
CA SER A 14 13.65 -11.89 -4.80
C SER A 14 13.70 -12.82 -6.01
N ALA A 15 12.64 -13.62 -6.21
CA ALA A 15 12.52 -14.47 -7.40
C ALA A 15 12.37 -13.66 -8.70
N GLU A 16 11.90 -12.41 -8.60
CA GLU A 16 11.66 -11.53 -9.74
C GLU A 16 12.92 -10.78 -10.18
N ASP A 17 13.72 -10.33 -9.21
CA ASP A 17 14.95 -9.57 -9.43
C ASP A 17 15.93 -9.68 -8.24
N PRO A 18 17.25 -9.83 -8.49
CA PRO A 18 18.24 -9.93 -7.43
C PRO A 18 18.50 -8.60 -6.71
N ASP A 19 18.20 -7.46 -7.34
CA ASP A 19 18.63 -6.13 -6.86
C ASP A 19 17.45 -5.17 -6.62
N HIS A 20 16.33 -5.34 -7.33
CA HIS A 20 15.21 -4.39 -7.29
C HIS A 20 13.84 -5.07 -7.41
N ASP A 21 13.20 -5.30 -6.26
CA ASP A 21 11.80 -5.71 -6.13
C ASP A 21 11.14 -4.90 -5.01
N VAL A 22 10.65 -3.73 -5.39
CA VAL A 22 10.19 -2.69 -4.47
C VAL A 22 8.68 -2.74 -4.35
N TYR A 23 8.20 -2.73 -3.11
CA TYR A 23 6.80 -2.56 -2.78
C TYR A 23 6.58 -1.22 -2.06
N ILE A 24 5.54 -0.51 -2.48
CA ILE A 24 5.16 0.80 -1.94
C ILE A 24 3.69 0.75 -1.57
N PHE A 25 3.37 1.30 -0.42
CA PHE A 25 2.00 1.59 -0.03
C PHE A 25 1.85 3.08 0.24
N SER A 26 0.90 3.71 -0.44
CA SER A 26 0.62 5.14 -0.35
C SER A 26 -0.87 5.38 -0.12
N ILE A 27 -1.19 6.54 0.43
CA ILE A 27 -2.57 7.02 0.59
C ILE A 27 -2.74 8.34 -0.15
N ASP A 28 -3.67 8.40 -1.11
CA ASP A 28 -4.16 9.67 -1.67
C ASP A 28 -5.45 10.09 -0.96
N VAL A 29 -5.33 11.03 -0.01
CA VAL A 29 -6.44 11.39 0.91
C VAL A 29 -7.62 12.07 0.22
N ASP A 30 -7.41 12.62 -0.97
CA ASP A 30 -8.44 13.34 -1.73
C ASP A 30 -9.11 12.43 -2.79
N SER A 31 -8.64 11.20 -2.94
CA SER A 31 -9.09 10.28 -4.00
C SER A 31 -10.27 9.41 -3.55
N PRO A 32 -11.24 9.11 -4.45
CA PRO A 32 -12.23 8.05 -4.21
C PRO A 32 -11.59 6.65 -4.09
N THR A 33 -10.37 6.47 -4.61
CA THR A 33 -9.56 5.24 -4.52
C THR A 33 -8.27 5.54 -3.74
N PRO A 34 -8.36 5.73 -2.41
CA PRO A 34 -7.26 6.27 -1.62
C PRO A 34 -6.12 5.28 -1.42
N PHE A 35 -6.33 3.97 -1.54
CA PHE A 35 -5.31 2.96 -1.23
C PHE A 35 -4.50 2.59 -2.46
N TRP A 36 -3.22 2.96 -2.46
CA TRP A 36 -2.33 2.79 -3.60
C TRP A 36 -1.30 1.72 -3.29
N PHE A 37 -1.32 0.64 -4.07
CA PHE A 37 -0.41 -0.50 -3.99
C PHE A 37 0.48 -0.49 -5.22
N GLU A 38 1.78 -0.26 -5.02
CA GLU A 38 2.73 -0.16 -6.12
C GLU A 38 3.82 -1.23 -5.98
N GLN A 39 4.16 -1.83 -7.12
CA GLN A 39 5.34 -2.67 -7.25
C GLN A 39 6.20 -2.15 -8.40
N SER A 40 7.50 -2.02 -8.16
CA SER A 40 8.51 -1.73 -9.19
C SER A 40 9.58 -2.81 -9.16
N ILE A 41 9.79 -3.44 -10.30
CA ILE A 41 10.73 -4.56 -10.51
C ILE A 41 11.73 -4.14 -11.59
N ARG A 42 13.02 -4.42 -11.35
CA ARG A 42 14.12 -4.29 -12.33
C ARG A 42 14.52 -2.86 -12.73
N GLY A 43 14.09 -1.84 -11.98
CA GLY A 43 14.45 -0.40 -12.08
C GLY A 43 15.17 0.06 -13.38
N GLY A 44 14.48 0.76 -14.29
CA GLY A 44 14.99 1.26 -15.58
C GLY A 44 13.99 1.10 -16.73
N HIS A 45 14.36 1.48 -17.97
CA HIS A 45 13.49 1.57 -19.18
C HIS A 45 12.61 0.34 -19.56
N ALA A 46 12.69 -0.77 -18.81
CA ALA A 46 11.86 -1.96 -18.92
C ALA A 46 11.19 -2.33 -17.57
N GLU A 47 10.76 -1.33 -16.79
CA GLU A 47 10.05 -1.50 -15.51
C GLU A 47 8.94 -2.56 -15.64
N ARG A 48 9.00 -3.60 -14.80
CA ARG A 48 7.87 -4.52 -14.57
C ARG A 48 7.23 -4.18 -13.23
N GLY A 49 5.97 -4.51 -13.06
CA GLY A 49 5.18 -4.15 -11.89
C GLY A 49 3.98 -3.29 -12.28
N GLY A 50 3.48 -2.49 -11.35
CA GLY A 50 2.30 -1.67 -11.58
C GLY A 50 1.82 -0.96 -10.33
N CYS A 51 0.81 -0.12 -10.52
CA CYS A 51 0.10 0.58 -9.45
C CYS A 51 -1.39 0.20 -9.52
N SER A 52 -1.94 -0.24 -8.40
CA SER A 52 -3.37 -0.45 -8.22
C SER A 52 -3.91 0.57 -7.23
N MET A 53 -4.93 1.32 -7.65
CA MET A 53 -5.61 2.33 -6.82
C MET A 53 -6.99 1.76 -6.46
N LEU A 54 -7.25 1.59 -5.18
CA LEU A 54 -8.45 0.90 -4.69
C LEU A 54 -9.22 1.76 -3.69
N ALA A 55 -10.54 1.72 -3.80
CA ALA A 55 -11.46 2.10 -2.74
C ALA A 55 -11.50 0.99 -1.67
N LEU A 56 -11.98 1.33 -0.47
CA LEU A 56 -12.07 0.38 0.64
C LEU A 56 -12.82 -0.90 0.25
N HIS A 57 -13.97 -0.77 -0.40
CA HIS A 57 -14.82 -1.90 -0.76
C HIS A 57 -14.21 -2.79 -1.85
N GLU A 58 -13.21 -2.30 -2.59
CA GLU A 58 -12.54 -3.06 -3.64
C GLU A 58 -11.43 -3.95 -3.09
N LEU A 59 -10.93 -3.69 -1.86
CA LEU A 59 -9.80 -4.42 -1.28
C LEU A 59 -10.08 -5.94 -1.19
N GLU A 60 -11.26 -6.36 -0.76
CA GLU A 60 -11.59 -7.79 -0.63
C GLU A 60 -11.90 -8.47 -1.96
N ALA A 61 -12.35 -7.71 -2.97
CA ALA A 61 -12.61 -8.23 -4.31
C ALA A 61 -11.34 -8.26 -5.19
N TRP A 62 -10.30 -7.51 -4.80
CA TRP A 62 -9.09 -7.36 -5.60
C TRP A 62 -8.19 -8.60 -5.54
N PRO A 63 -7.85 -9.20 -6.69
CA PRO A 63 -7.07 -10.44 -6.73
C PRO A 63 -5.58 -10.27 -6.35
N GLY A 64 -5.07 -9.04 -6.26
CA GLY A 64 -3.66 -8.76 -5.95
C GLY A 64 -3.26 -9.07 -4.51
N GLY A 65 -4.22 -9.24 -3.60
CA GLY A 65 -3.94 -9.66 -2.22
C GLY A 65 -3.27 -8.56 -1.39
N TRP A 66 -3.99 -7.46 -1.16
CA TRP A 66 -3.49 -6.26 -0.46
C TRP A 66 -2.76 -6.51 0.86
N ARG A 67 -3.15 -7.55 1.62
CA ARG A 67 -2.47 -7.95 2.88
C ARG A 67 -1.01 -8.36 2.64
N ALA A 68 -0.76 -9.09 1.56
CA ALA A 68 0.58 -9.49 1.17
C ALA A 68 1.39 -8.26 0.73
N ASP A 69 0.78 -7.35 -0.02
CA ASP A 69 1.46 -6.16 -0.53
C ASP A 69 1.87 -5.18 0.58
N VAL A 70 1.00 -4.89 1.55
CA VAL A 70 1.39 -4.06 2.70
C VAL A 70 2.44 -4.75 3.58
N THR A 71 2.44 -6.08 3.63
CA THR A 71 3.48 -6.84 4.34
C THR A 71 4.84 -6.71 3.64
N LYS A 72 4.87 -6.88 2.32
CA LYS A 72 6.07 -6.71 1.50
C LYS A 72 6.55 -5.25 1.48
N ALA A 73 5.63 -4.29 1.54
CA ALA A 73 5.96 -2.87 1.70
C ALA A 73 6.51 -2.54 3.10
N GLY A 74 6.48 -3.48 4.06
CA GLY A 74 6.98 -3.28 5.42
C GLY A 74 5.99 -2.63 6.38
N CYS A 75 4.73 -2.45 5.98
CA CYS A 75 3.67 -1.82 6.79
C CYS A 75 2.53 -2.78 7.15
N ALA A 76 2.83 -4.04 7.49
CA ALA A 76 1.83 -5.03 7.93
C ALA A 76 0.95 -4.54 9.10
N TRP A 77 1.39 -3.55 9.87
CA TRP A 77 0.60 -2.90 10.92
C TRP A 77 -0.68 -2.21 10.40
N VAL A 78 -0.77 -1.93 9.11
CA VAL A 78 -1.95 -1.36 8.44
C VAL A 78 -3.09 -2.38 8.32
N ILE A 79 -2.76 -3.68 8.26
CA ILE A 79 -3.75 -4.77 8.06
C ILE A 79 -4.92 -4.68 9.04
N PRO A 80 -4.72 -4.68 10.37
CA PRO A 80 -5.85 -4.62 11.31
C PRO A 80 -6.69 -3.34 11.18
N LEU A 81 -6.11 -2.23 10.72
CA LEU A 81 -6.83 -0.97 10.52
C LEU A 81 -7.76 -1.05 9.29
N LEU A 82 -7.26 -1.60 8.19
CA LEU A 82 -8.06 -1.79 6.97
C LEU A 82 -9.10 -2.89 7.14
N GLU A 83 -8.79 -3.95 7.87
CA GLU A 83 -9.77 -4.99 8.21
C GLU A 83 -10.91 -4.47 9.07
N ASP A 84 -10.62 -3.56 10.01
CA ASP A 84 -11.66 -2.89 10.79
C ASP A 84 -12.51 -1.97 9.91
N ALA A 85 -11.88 -1.15 9.07
CA ALA A 85 -12.60 -0.33 8.12
C ALA A 85 -13.50 -1.16 7.19
N LEU A 86 -13.02 -2.30 6.68
CA LEU A 86 -13.81 -3.20 5.84
C LEU A 86 -15.07 -3.73 6.54
N ARG A 87 -14.99 -4.05 7.84
CA ARG A 87 -16.16 -4.48 8.62
C ARG A 87 -17.15 -3.33 8.86
N ASN A 88 -16.63 -2.13 9.03
CA ASN A 88 -17.41 -0.98 9.52
C ASN A 88 -17.87 -0.05 8.40
N GLY A 89 -17.32 -0.20 7.18
CA GLY A 89 -17.52 0.69 6.04
C GLY A 89 -16.83 2.05 6.19
N ASP A 90 -15.88 2.20 7.12
CA ASP A 90 -15.30 3.50 7.47
C ASP A 90 -13.84 3.65 7.00
N ALA A 91 -13.69 4.04 5.74
CA ALA A 91 -12.38 4.30 5.14
C ALA A 91 -11.68 5.50 5.80
N ARG A 92 -12.44 6.50 6.26
CA ARG A 92 -11.89 7.75 6.76
C ARG A 92 -11.16 7.52 8.08
N THR A 93 -11.77 6.80 9.01
CA THR A 93 -11.15 6.47 10.30
C THR A 93 -9.86 5.67 10.11
N ALA A 94 -9.82 4.71 9.19
CA ALA A 94 -8.57 3.98 8.90
C ALA A 94 -7.49 4.87 8.27
N ILE A 95 -7.85 5.73 7.31
CA ILE A 95 -6.91 6.69 6.72
C ILE A 95 -6.32 7.60 7.79
N ASP A 96 -7.18 8.21 8.63
CA ASP A 96 -6.73 9.11 9.69
C ASP A 96 -5.81 8.39 10.69
N ALA A 97 -6.12 7.14 11.06
CA ALA A 97 -5.27 6.33 11.95
C ALA A 97 -3.91 5.99 11.32
N ILE A 98 -3.87 5.66 10.02
CA ILE A 98 -2.62 5.39 9.30
C ILE A 98 -1.76 6.65 9.25
N LEU A 99 -2.35 7.78 8.87
CA LEU A 99 -1.63 9.05 8.76
C LEU A 99 -1.15 9.57 10.12
N ALA A 100 -1.94 9.40 11.18
CA ALA A 100 -1.53 9.78 12.53
C ALA A 100 -0.27 9.01 12.97
N ARG A 101 -0.19 7.72 12.63
CA ARG A 101 0.99 6.91 12.94
C ARG A 101 2.20 7.26 12.09
N VAL A 102 2.01 7.54 10.80
CA VAL A 102 3.10 7.97 9.90
C VAL A 102 3.70 9.31 10.35
N ASN A 103 2.86 10.22 10.84
CA ASN A 103 3.30 11.55 11.30
C ASN A 103 3.75 11.58 12.77
N ALA A 104 3.71 10.46 13.49
CA ALA A 104 4.14 10.41 14.88
C ALA A 104 5.68 10.53 14.95
N PRO A 105 6.23 11.36 15.86
CA PRO A 105 7.67 11.42 16.08
C PRO A 105 8.19 10.06 16.57
N ALA A 106 9.35 9.65 16.03
CA ALA A 106 10.03 8.39 16.35
C ALA A 106 10.63 8.36 17.77
#